data_AF-A0A9C6TDW2-F1
#
_entry.id   AF-A0A9C6TDW2-F1
#
_cell.length_a   1.000
_cell.length_b   1.000
_cell.length_c   1.000
_cell.angle_alpha   90.00
_cell.angle_beta   90.00
_cell.angle_gamma   90.00
#
_symmetry.space_group_name_H-M   'P 1'
#
loop_
_entity.id
_entity.type
_entity.pdbx_description
1 polymer ?
#
loop_
_entity_poly.entity_id
_entity_poly.type
_entity_poly.pdbx_seq_one_letter_code
_entity_poly.pdbx_strand_id
1 'polypeptide(L)'
;MQPKQPEERSVSKWDPTIDGYLKFLVDSMVVFDTLEKIIQHVSYNHDEFRNTGLERCANLAKDLKWFKEEGHAIPEPSSPGLNYAKYLKDEQAFICHFYNIYFAHSAGGRMIGKKITDQIHVAEKLLNKKELEFYKWDGNLSQLLQNVRDKLNKVTEGWTEEETEKTFKMSGEVLRLILSRS
;
A
#
# COMPACT_ATOMS: atom_id res chain seq x y z
N MET A 1 -22.24 18.74 1.61
CA MET A 1 -21.29 17.63 1.83
C MET A 1 -21.01 16.99 0.48
N GLN A 2 -19.75 16.86 0.08
CA GLN A 2 -19.41 16.11 -1.12
C GLN A 2 -19.79 14.63 -0.91
N PRO A 3 -20.27 13.92 -1.95
CA PRO A 3 -20.56 12.50 -1.85
C PRO A 3 -19.26 11.74 -1.53
N LYS A 4 -19.32 10.84 -0.55
CA LYS A 4 -18.19 9.97 -0.19
C LYS A 4 -17.75 9.17 -1.42
N GLN A 5 -16.45 9.13 -1.66
CA GLN A 5 -15.87 8.31 -2.72
C GLN A 5 -16.16 6.82 -2.47
N PRO A 6 -16.17 5.96 -3.50
CA PRO A 6 -16.50 4.54 -3.35
C PRO A 6 -15.68 3.82 -2.27
N GLU A 7 -14.37 4.10 -2.20
CA GLU A 7 -13.41 3.58 -1.23
C GLU A 7 -13.55 4.17 0.19
N GLU A 8 -14.34 5.23 0.37
CA GLU A 8 -14.61 5.81 1.69
C GLU A 8 -15.87 5.19 2.34
N ARG A 9 -16.58 4.33 1.61
CA ARG A 9 -17.73 3.58 2.14
C ARG A 9 -17.25 2.44 3.02
N SER A 10 -18.15 1.92 3.88
CA SER A 10 -17.85 0.71 4.65
C SER A 10 -17.39 -0.42 3.73
N VAL A 11 -16.27 -1.06 4.06
CA VAL A 11 -15.71 -2.21 3.33
C VAL A 11 -16.72 -3.34 3.15
N SER A 12 -17.70 -3.45 4.05
CA SER A 12 -18.79 -4.44 3.92
C SER A 12 -19.75 -4.18 2.75
N LYS A 13 -19.72 -2.98 2.16
CA LYS A 13 -20.52 -2.58 0.99
C LYS A 13 -19.73 -2.63 -0.31
N TRP A 14 -18.47 -3.06 -0.25
CA TRP A 14 -17.63 -3.21 -1.42
C TRP A 14 -18.00 -4.49 -2.15
N ASP A 15 -17.77 -4.46 -3.46
CA ASP A 15 -17.98 -5.59 -4.38
C ASP A 15 -16.67 -5.80 -5.17
N PRO A 16 -15.60 -6.26 -4.50
CA PRO A 16 -14.28 -6.41 -5.11
C PRO A 16 -14.26 -7.60 -6.07
N THR A 17 -13.38 -7.52 -7.07
CA THR A 17 -13.07 -8.63 -7.99
C THR A 17 -11.60 -9.01 -7.90
N ILE A 18 -11.22 -10.21 -8.35
CA ILE A 18 -9.79 -10.57 -8.45
C ILE A 18 -9.05 -9.58 -9.35
N ASP A 19 -9.62 -9.20 -10.49
CA ASP A 19 -8.98 -8.27 -11.43
C ASP A 19 -8.73 -6.89 -10.82
N GLY A 20 -9.75 -6.33 -10.15
CA GLY A 20 -9.61 -5.05 -9.44
C GLY A 20 -8.58 -5.14 -8.31
N TYR A 21 -8.56 -6.25 -7.60
CA TYR A 21 -7.61 -6.47 -6.52
C TYR A 21 -6.17 -6.65 -7.03
N LEU A 22 -5.97 -7.35 -8.15
CA LEU A 22 -4.65 -7.47 -8.79
C LEU A 22 -4.12 -6.12 -9.28
N LYS A 23 -4.97 -5.26 -9.85
CA LYS A 23 -4.59 -3.88 -10.19
C LYS A 23 -4.12 -3.12 -8.95
N PHE A 24 -4.86 -3.23 -7.83
CA PHE A 24 -4.45 -2.64 -6.57
C PHE A 24 -3.10 -3.15 -6.06
N LEU A 25 -2.85 -4.47 -6.12
CA LEU A 25 -1.58 -5.06 -5.68
C LEU A 25 -0.40 -4.61 -6.56
N VAL A 26 -0.59 -4.54 -7.88
CA VAL A 26 0.43 -4.08 -8.83
C VAL A 26 0.74 -2.59 -8.63
N ASP A 27 -0.29 -1.74 -8.50
CA ASP A 27 -0.06 -0.30 -8.27
C ASP A 27 0.54 -0.04 -6.88
N SER A 28 0.15 -0.82 -5.87
CA SER A 28 0.80 -0.79 -4.55
C SER A 28 2.27 -1.17 -4.66
N MET A 29 2.63 -2.20 -5.45
CA MET A 29 4.01 -2.61 -5.68
C MET A 29 4.83 -1.45 -6.27
N VAL A 30 4.29 -0.74 -7.27
CA VAL A 30 4.96 0.42 -7.86
C VAL A 30 5.22 1.53 -6.84
N VAL A 31 4.25 1.80 -5.95
CA VAL A 31 4.38 2.79 -4.89
C VAL A 31 5.44 2.38 -3.86
N PHE A 32 5.36 1.16 -3.32
CA PHE A 32 6.33 0.67 -2.34
C PHE A 32 7.74 0.56 -2.92
N ASP A 33 7.88 0.10 -4.17
CA ASP A 33 9.18 0.00 -4.85
C ASP A 33 9.80 1.39 -5.03
N THR A 34 8.98 2.40 -5.33
CA THR A 34 9.46 3.78 -5.40
C THR A 34 9.95 4.28 -4.05
N LEU A 35 9.20 4.04 -2.97
CA LEU A 35 9.61 4.45 -1.62
C LEU A 35 10.92 3.77 -1.21
N GLU A 36 11.01 2.44 -1.41
CA GLU A 36 12.17 1.65 -1.04
C GLU A 36 13.41 2.07 -1.86
N LYS A 37 13.25 2.34 -3.16
CA LYS A 37 14.34 2.85 -4.02
C LYS A 37 14.81 4.24 -3.63
N ILE A 38 13.89 5.15 -3.32
CA ILE A 38 14.26 6.49 -2.85
C ILE A 38 15.16 6.34 -1.63
N ILE A 39 14.75 5.59 -0.61
CA ILE A 39 15.53 5.38 0.62
C ILE A 39 16.92 4.80 0.33
N GLN A 40 17.05 3.89 -0.65
CA GLN A 40 18.35 3.35 -1.07
C GLN A 40 19.26 4.38 -1.76
N HIS A 41 18.69 5.42 -2.39
CA HIS A 41 19.43 6.40 -3.20
C HIS A 41 19.58 7.79 -2.58
N VAL A 42 18.75 8.17 -1.59
CA VAL A 42 18.94 9.45 -0.88
C VAL A 42 20.21 9.45 -0.03
N SER A 43 20.73 10.66 0.19
CA SER A 43 21.89 10.96 1.03
C SER A 43 21.72 10.47 2.49
N TYR A 44 22.81 10.50 3.26
CA TYR A 44 22.90 10.01 4.66
C TYR A 44 21.74 10.40 5.60
N ASN A 45 20.98 11.47 5.29
CA ASN A 45 19.89 11.97 6.11
C ASN A 45 18.68 11.02 6.27
N HIS A 46 18.58 9.97 5.45
CA HIS A 46 17.46 9.02 5.48
C HIS A 46 17.86 7.56 5.75
N ASP A 47 19.12 7.31 6.16
CA ASP A 47 19.62 5.98 6.51
C ASP A 47 18.77 5.29 7.60
N GLU A 48 18.19 6.09 8.49
CA GLU A 48 17.32 5.61 9.57
C GLU A 48 16.06 4.88 9.04
N PHE A 49 15.65 5.12 7.79
CA PHE A 49 14.48 4.49 7.15
C PHE A 49 14.83 3.27 6.30
N ARG A 50 16.09 2.85 6.26
CA ARG A 50 16.51 1.59 5.61
C ARG A 50 16.27 0.41 6.56
N ASN A 51 15.88 -0.74 6.01
CA ASN A 51 15.76 -2.01 6.72
C ASN A 51 14.90 -1.91 7.99
N THR A 52 13.76 -1.23 7.86
CA THR A 52 12.82 -0.99 8.96
C THR A 52 12.04 -2.24 9.35
N GLY A 53 12.00 -3.23 8.46
CA GLY A 53 11.12 -4.40 8.55
C GLY A 53 9.70 -4.11 8.06
N LEU A 54 9.42 -2.87 7.63
CA LEU A 54 8.12 -2.48 7.09
C LEU A 54 8.05 -2.63 5.57
N GLU A 55 9.18 -2.78 4.87
CA GLU A 55 9.31 -2.96 3.42
C GLU A 55 8.32 -4.02 2.90
N ARG A 56 7.68 -3.76 1.75
CA ARG A 56 6.55 -4.57 1.24
C ARG A 56 6.81 -5.21 -0.12
N CYS A 57 7.82 -4.76 -0.86
CA CYS A 57 8.05 -5.26 -2.23
C CYS A 57 8.26 -6.78 -2.27
N ALA A 58 9.07 -7.32 -1.35
CA ALA A 58 9.32 -8.76 -1.29
C ALA A 58 8.04 -9.57 -0.99
N ASN A 59 7.14 -9.04 -0.16
CA ASN A 59 5.85 -9.66 0.15
C ASN A 59 4.92 -9.64 -1.06
N LEU A 60 4.77 -8.46 -1.70
CA LEU A 60 3.95 -8.31 -2.90
C LEU A 60 4.43 -9.18 -4.06
N ALA A 61 5.74 -9.32 -4.24
CA ALA A 61 6.30 -10.23 -5.25
C ALA A 61 5.86 -11.69 -5.03
N LYS A 62 5.85 -12.17 -3.78
CA LYS A 62 5.38 -13.52 -3.45
C LYS A 62 3.90 -13.69 -3.75
N ASP A 63 3.09 -12.70 -3.41
CA ASP A 63 1.64 -12.75 -3.62
C ASP A 63 1.28 -12.70 -5.11
N LEU A 64 1.88 -11.79 -5.89
CA LEU A 64 1.67 -11.71 -7.33
C LEU A 64 2.15 -12.98 -8.05
N LYS A 65 3.27 -13.56 -7.60
CA LYS A 65 3.73 -14.86 -8.11
C LYS A 65 2.69 -15.96 -7.84
N TRP A 66 2.15 -16.01 -6.62
CA TRP A 66 1.12 -16.98 -6.29
C TRP A 66 -0.14 -16.82 -7.14
N PHE A 67 -0.65 -15.60 -7.34
CA PHE A 67 -1.81 -15.37 -8.22
C PHE A 67 -1.54 -15.84 -9.66
N LYS A 68 -0.31 -15.63 -10.16
CA LYS A 68 0.10 -16.13 -11.47
C LYS A 68 0.12 -17.66 -11.52
N GLU A 69 0.56 -18.33 -10.47
CA GLU A 69 0.56 -19.80 -10.34
C GLU A 69 -0.87 -20.38 -10.26
N GLU A 70 -1.81 -19.65 -9.68
CA GLU A 70 -3.25 -19.97 -9.68
C GLU A 70 -3.94 -19.70 -11.04
N GLY A 71 -3.20 -19.17 -12.02
CA GLY A 71 -3.68 -18.96 -13.39
C GLY A 71 -4.25 -17.57 -13.69
N HIS A 72 -4.08 -16.61 -12.77
CA HIS A 72 -4.51 -15.23 -13.02
C HIS A 72 -3.49 -14.44 -13.84
N ALA A 73 -3.98 -13.59 -14.74
CA ALA A 73 -3.15 -12.64 -15.47
C ALA A 73 -2.76 -11.49 -14.54
N ILE A 74 -1.46 -11.23 -14.41
CA ILE A 74 -0.97 -10.07 -13.65
C ILE A 74 -1.05 -8.84 -14.58
N PRO A 75 -1.81 -7.80 -14.22
CA PRO A 75 -1.95 -6.63 -15.07
C PRO A 75 -0.67 -5.80 -15.08
N GLU A 76 -0.52 -4.96 -16.11
CA GLU A 76 0.47 -3.88 -16.10
C GLU A 76 0.07 -2.79 -15.09
N PRO A 77 1.04 -2.03 -14.54
CA PRO A 77 0.75 -0.89 -13.68
C PRO A 77 -0.18 0.13 -14.33
N SER A 78 -1.13 0.62 -13.54
CA SER A 78 -2.13 1.59 -13.99
C SER A 78 -1.79 3.03 -13.57
N SER A 79 -2.59 3.98 -14.04
CA SER A 79 -2.28 5.41 -13.84
C SER A 79 -2.21 5.85 -12.37
N PRO A 80 -3.05 5.37 -11.42
CA PRO A 80 -2.94 5.77 -10.02
C PRO A 80 -1.55 5.47 -9.42
N GLY A 81 -1.06 4.25 -9.56
CA GLY A 81 0.26 3.84 -9.06
C GLY A 81 1.41 4.57 -9.75
N LEU A 82 1.35 4.70 -11.08
CA LEU A 82 2.38 5.41 -11.86
C LEU A 82 2.44 6.91 -11.53
N ASN A 83 1.28 7.57 -11.39
CA ASN A 83 1.20 8.98 -11.01
C ASN A 83 1.72 9.18 -9.59
N TYR A 84 1.39 8.26 -8.68
CA TYR A 84 1.86 8.33 -7.31
C TYR A 84 3.37 8.11 -7.21
N ALA A 85 3.91 7.09 -7.87
CA ALA A 85 5.35 6.90 -7.97
C ALA A 85 6.08 8.10 -8.60
N LYS A 86 5.48 8.77 -9.59
CA LYS A 86 6.05 10.00 -10.16
C LYS A 86 6.09 11.12 -9.12
N TYR A 87 5.03 11.28 -8.32
CA TYR A 87 4.93 12.31 -7.29
C TYR A 87 5.94 12.10 -6.15
N LEU A 88 6.09 10.86 -5.68
CA LEU A 88 6.96 10.51 -4.56
C LEU A 88 8.44 10.80 -4.79
N LYS A 89 8.86 10.98 -6.04
CA LYS A 89 10.25 11.34 -6.39
C LYS A 89 10.62 12.78 -5.99
N ASP A 90 9.66 13.56 -5.50
CA ASP A 90 9.91 14.82 -4.82
C ASP A 90 10.38 14.57 -3.37
N GLU A 91 11.62 14.98 -3.06
CA GLU A 91 12.27 14.76 -1.77
C GLU A 91 11.52 15.43 -0.61
N GLN A 92 10.85 16.56 -0.86
CA GLN A 92 10.19 17.34 0.20
C GLN A 92 8.89 16.68 0.70
N ALA A 93 8.19 15.96 -0.17
CA ALA A 93 6.97 15.23 0.16
C ALA A 93 7.26 13.82 0.75
N PHE A 94 8.46 13.30 0.53
CA PHE A 94 8.78 11.90 0.73
C PHE A 94 8.48 11.38 2.15
N ILE A 95 8.94 12.07 3.19
CA ILE A 95 8.82 11.57 4.58
C ILE A 95 7.36 11.50 5.05
N CYS A 96 6.55 12.50 4.71
CA CYS A 96 5.12 12.52 5.02
C CYS A 96 4.41 11.32 4.38
N HIS A 97 4.68 11.10 3.09
CA HIS A 97 4.06 10.02 2.34
C HIS A 97 4.56 8.64 2.79
N PHE A 98 5.87 8.49 3.02
CA PHE A 98 6.45 7.27 3.58
C PHE A 98 5.73 6.87 4.87
N TYR A 99 5.63 7.79 5.83
CA TYR A 99 4.94 7.52 7.09
C TYR A 99 3.49 7.12 6.85
N ASN A 100 2.71 7.96 6.16
CA ASN A 100 1.29 7.72 6.04
C ASN A 100 0.98 6.42 5.27
N ILE A 101 1.75 6.07 4.24
CA ILE A 101 1.56 4.84 3.46
C ILE A 101 1.84 3.60 4.33
N TYR A 102 3.02 3.51 4.96
CA TYR A 102 3.36 2.33 5.78
C TYR A 102 2.45 2.19 7.00
N PHE A 103 2.12 3.29 7.67
CA PHE A 103 1.26 3.27 8.86
C PHE A 103 -0.18 2.95 8.50
N ALA A 104 -0.74 3.54 7.44
CA ALA A 104 -2.09 3.19 6.97
C ALA A 104 -2.19 1.71 6.59
N HIS A 105 -1.18 1.17 5.89
CA HIS A 105 -1.15 -0.24 5.52
C HIS A 105 -1.09 -1.17 6.74
N SER A 106 -0.24 -0.85 7.71
CA SER A 106 -0.08 -1.64 8.95
C SER A 106 -1.31 -1.61 9.87
N ALA A 107 -2.16 -0.59 9.75
CA ALA A 107 -3.39 -0.44 10.51
C ALA A 107 -4.62 -0.83 9.68
N GLY A 108 -5.17 0.13 8.94
CA GLY A 108 -6.39 -0.05 8.14
C GLY A 108 -6.22 -1.07 7.01
N GLY A 109 -5.03 -1.09 6.37
CA GLY A 109 -4.72 -2.00 5.26
C GLY A 109 -4.88 -3.47 5.62
N ARG A 110 -4.49 -3.89 6.82
CA ARG A 110 -4.69 -5.27 7.32
C ARG A 110 -6.17 -5.66 7.41
N MET A 111 -7.00 -4.77 7.96
CA MET A 111 -8.44 -5.02 8.08
C MET A 111 -9.10 -5.08 6.71
N ILE A 112 -8.73 -4.16 5.81
CA ILE A 112 -9.22 -4.10 4.43
C ILE A 112 -8.81 -5.37 3.68
N GLY A 113 -7.53 -5.75 3.74
CA GLY A 113 -6.98 -6.93 3.09
C GLY A 113 -7.68 -8.22 3.49
N LYS A 114 -7.90 -8.42 4.80
CA LYS A 114 -8.66 -9.58 5.30
C LYS A 114 -10.08 -9.61 4.72
N LYS A 115 -10.81 -8.49 4.80
CA LYS A 115 -12.20 -8.41 4.34
C LYS A 115 -12.32 -8.63 2.82
N ILE A 116 -11.41 -8.06 2.04
CA ILE A 116 -11.41 -8.24 0.58
C ILE A 116 -11.09 -9.70 0.23
N THR A 117 -10.07 -10.28 0.86
CA THR A 117 -9.71 -11.68 0.61
C THR A 117 -10.87 -12.60 0.96
N ASP A 118 -11.57 -12.34 2.09
CA ASP A 118 -12.77 -13.09 2.47
C ASP A 118 -13.92 -12.91 1.44
N GLN A 119 -14.18 -11.68 0.97
CA GLN A 119 -15.23 -11.40 -0.02
C GLN A 119 -14.95 -12.05 -1.37
N ILE A 120 -13.72 -11.89 -1.89
CA ILE A 120 -13.30 -12.50 -3.16
C ILE A 120 -13.30 -14.02 -3.03
N HIS A 121 -12.87 -14.58 -1.90
CA HIS A 121 -12.95 -16.03 -1.65
C HIS A 121 -14.38 -16.55 -1.75
N VAL A 122 -15.35 -15.83 -1.17
CA VAL A 122 -16.78 -16.20 -1.25
C VAL A 122 -17.32 -16.06 -2.68
N ALA A 123 -16.97 -14.99 -3.38
CA ALA A 123 -17.51 -14.69 -4.72
C ALA A 123 -16.87 -15.54 -5.83
N GLU A 124 -15.55 -15.70 -5.81
CA GLU A 124 -14.75 -16.26 -6.91
C GLU A 124 -14.09 -17.61 -6.56
N LYS A 125 -14.32 -18.13 -5.34
CA LYS A 125 -13.83 -19.44 -4.86
C LYS A 125 -12.30 -19.59 -4.90
N LEU A 126 -11.55 -18.55 -4.52
CA LEU A 126 -10.09 -18.66 -4.32
C LEU A 126 -9.79 -19.89 -3.46
N LEU A 127 -9.08 -20.88 -3.99
CA LEU A 127 -8.75 -22.08 -3.23
C LEU A 127 -7.83 -21.70 -2.04
N ASN A 128 -8.01 -22.37 -0.90
CA ASN A 128 -7.12 -22.33 0.28
C ASN A 128 -7.18 -21.11 1.22
N LYS A 129 -8.09 -20.13 1.06
CA LYS A 129 -8.20 -18.97 1.98
C LYS A 129 -6.84 -18.33 2.29
N LYS A 130 -6.00 -18.21 1.26
CA LYS A 130 -4.62 -17.74 1.44
C LYS A 130 -4.64 -16.37 2.09
N GLU A 131 -3.99 -16.24 3.23
CA GLU A 131 -3.61 -14.95 3.77
C GLU A 131 -2.37 -14.46 3.01
N LEU A 132 -2.50 -13.31 2.33
CA LEU A 132 -1.43 -12.71 1.55
C LEU A 132 -0.25 -12.28 2.43
N GLU A 133 0.96 -12.45 1.90
CA GLU A 133 2.21 -12.03 2.55
C GLU A 133 2.27 -10.52 2.74
N PHE A 134 1.58 -9.75 1.89
CA PHE A 134 1.50 -8.29 1.95
C PHE A 134 1.01 -7.78 3.32
N TYR A 135 0.20 -8.56 4.03
CA TYR A 135 -0.37 -8.24 5.35
C TYR A 135 0.34 -8.95 6.51
N LYS A 136 1.50 -9.56 6.27
CA LYS A 136 2.31 -10.25 7.29
C LYS A 136 3.64 -9.54 7.49
N TRP A 137 4.12 -9.51 8.73
CA TRP A 137 5.41 -8.92 9.09
C TRP A 137 6.22 -9.94 9.87
N ASP A 138 7.54 -9.93 9.63
CA ASP A 138 8.49 -10.68 10.43
C ASP A 138 8.73 -9.93 11.74
N GLY A 139 8.35 -10.55 12.85
CA GLY A 139 8.51 -9.98 14.19
C GLY A 139 7.30 -9.19 14.70
N ASN A 140 7.52 -8.38 15.75
CA ASN A 140 6.45 -7.65 16.42
C ASN A 140 6.16 -6.33 15.70
N LEU A 141 5.03 -6.26 14.99
CA LEU A 141 4.63 -5.08 14.21
C LEU A 141 4.57 -3.79 15.06
N SER A 142 4.08 -3.85 16.30
CA SER A 142 4.02 -2.66 17.17
C SER A 142 5.42 -2.12 17.47
N GLN A 143 6.40 -3.00 17.67
CA GLN A 143 7.79 -2.59 17.88
C GLN A 143 8.40 -2.00 16.60
N LEU A 144 8.15 -2.61 15.43
CA LEU A 144 8.63 -2.08 14.15
C LEU A 144 8.09 -0.66 13.90
N LEU A 145 6.80 -0.45 14.13
CA LEU A 145 6.16 0.85 13.99
C LEU A 145 6.70 1.86 15.01
N GLN A 146 6.93 1.47 16.26
CA GLN A 146 7.48 2.36 17.26
C GLN A 146 8.90 2.81 16.89
N ASN A 147 9.75 1.88 16.43
CA ASN A 147 11.11 2.19 15.99
C ASN A 147 11.12 3.24 14.87
N VAL A 148 10.18 3.19 13.93
CA VAL A 148 10.06 4.19 12.86
C VAL A 148 9.53 5.53 13.38
N ARG A 149 8.56 5.54 14.31
CA ARG A 149 8.06 6.78 14.94
C ARG A 149 9.15 7.54 15.68
N ASP A 150 10.00 6.84 16.43
CA ASP A 150 11.07 7.46 17.22
C ASP A 150 12.09 8.18 16.33
N LYS A 151 12.29 7.68 15.10
CA LYS A 151 13.15 8.28 14.07
C LYS A 151 12.47 9.46 13.37
N LEU A 152 11.16 9.40 13.15
CA LEU A 152 10.39 10.47 12.51
C LEU A 152 10.40 11.78 13.30
N ASN A 153 10.37 11.72 14.63
CA ASN A 153 10.40 12.92 15.48
C ASN A 153 11.62 13.83 15.23
N LYS A 154 12.64 13.34 14.49
CA LYS A 154 13.84 14.10 14.12
C LYS A 154 13.81 14.70 12.71
N VAL A 155 12.87 14.29 11.84
CA VAL A 155 12.89 14.60 10.40
C VAL A 155 11.56 15.15 9.85
N THR A 156 10.61 15.53 10.70
CA THR A 156 9.29 16.08 10.27
C THR A 156 9.31 17.57 9.89
N GLU A 157 10.48 18.20 9.80
CA GLU A 157 10.59 19.59 9.31
C GLU A 157 10.10 19.64 7.85
N GLY A 158 8.98 20.33 7.62
CA GLY A 158 8.35 20.46 6.30
C GLY A 158 7.09 19.61 6.07
N TRP A 159 6.66 18.82 7.07
CA TRP A 159 5.38 18.12 6.99
C TRP A 159 4.21 19.12 7.03
N THR A 160 3.46 19.22 5.93
CA THR A 160 2.27 20.07 5.84
C THR A 160 0.96 19.28 5.87
N GLU A 161 -0.13 19.96 6.24
CA GLU A 161 -1.47 19.41 6.13
C GLU A 161 -1.80 19.07 4.66
N GLU A 162 -1.38 19.91 3.71
CA GLU A 162 -1.55 19.68 2.28
C GLU A 162 -0.91 18.36 1.80
N GLU A 163 0.31 18.05 2.24
CA GLU A 163 0.96 16.77 1.89
C GLU A 163 0.24 15.57 2.51
N THR A 164 -0.36 15.76 3.68
CA THR A 164 -1.19 14.74 4.32
C THR A 164 -2.46 14.48 3.50
N GLU A 165 -3.15 15.54 3.07
CA GLU A 165 -4.33 15.43 2.21
C GLU A 165 -4.00 14.78 0.86
N LYS A 166 -2.87 15.15 0.23
CA LYS A 166 -2.38 14.51 -1.00
C LYS A 166 -2.11 13.03 -0.79
N THR A 167 -1.52 12.65 0.35
CA THR A 167 -1.32 11.24 0.67
C THR A 167 -2.64 10.49 0.69
N PHE A 168 -3.68 11.02 1.35
CA PHE A 168 -4.99 10.37 1.39
C PHE A 168 -5.63 10.28 0.01
N LYS A 169 -5.57 11.35 -0.78
CA LYS A 169 -6.13 11.37 -2.13
C LYS A 169 -5.47 10.31 -3.02
N MET A 170 -4.14 10.30 -3.11
CA MET A 170 -3.42 9.40 -4.01
C MET A 170 -3.51 7.94 -3.55
N SER A 171 -3.44 7.70 -2.23
CA SER A 171 -3.66 6.35 -1.67
C SER A 171 -5.09 5.87 -1.90
N GLY A 172 -6.07 6.78 -1.82
CA GLY A 172 -7.47 6.50 -2.13
C GLY A 172 -7.70 6.13 -3.59
N GLU A 173 -7.03 6.81 -4.52
CA GLU A 173 -7.06 6.48 -5.95
C GLU A 173 -6.53 5.06 -6.24
N VAL A 174 -5.42 4.67 -5.58
CA VAL A 174 -4.89 3.30 -5.67
C VAL A 174 -5.86 2.30 -5.03
N LEU A 175 -6.38 2.61 -3.84
CA LEU A 175 -7.34 1.75 -3.11
C LEU A 175 -8.63 1.51 -3.92
N ARG A 176 -9.08 2.51 -4.67
CA ARG A 176 -10.28 2.44 -5.51
C ARG A 176 -10.16 1.40 -6.62
N LEU A 177 -8.95 1.01 -7.05
CA LEU A 177 -8.73 -0.02 -8.06
C LEU A 177 -9.35 -1.36 -7.66
N ILE A 178 -9.45 -1.64 -6.36
CA ILE A 178 -10.11 -2.84 -5.80
C ILE A 178 -11.55 -2.96 -6.30
N LEU A 179 -12.22 -1.82 -6.51
CA LEU A 179 -13.60 -1.72 -6.95
C LEU A 179 -13.73 -1.53 -8.47
N SER A 180 -12.60 -1.49 -9.19
CA SER A 180 -12.61 -1.38 -10.64
C SER A 180 -12.98 -2.71 -11.28
N ARG A 181 -13.68 -2.62 -12.40
CA ARG A 181 -13.96 -3.77 -13.28
C ARG A 181 -13.09 -3.63 -14.53
N SER A 182 -12.81 -4.76 -15.20
CA SER A 182 -12.17 -4.82 -16.52
C SER A 182 -13.02 -4.10 -17.56
#